data_AF-A0A940BBZ0-F1
#
_entry.id   AF-A0A940BBZ0-F1
#
_cell.length_a   1.000
_cell.length_b   1.000
_cell.length_c   1.000
_cell.angle_alpha   90.00
_cell.angle_beta   90.00
_cell.angle_gamma   90.00
#
_symmetry.space_group_name_H-M   'P 1'
#
loop_
_entity.id
_entity.type
_entity.pdbx_description
1 polymer ?
#
loop_
_entity_poly.entity_id
_entity_poly.type
_entity_poly.pdbx_seq_one_letter_code
_entity_poly.pdbx_strand_id
1 'polypeptide(L)'
;KRLRMDVNCNPASTSGQRHYTPRLRFTEFFLNYAEAANEAWGPKGMGGNAYSAYDVIKAIRQRAGIASNDKYLEECAANKDKMRELIRNERRIELCFESFRFWDLRRWNANLNETARGIEGDVEIRDYKDYMTYGPIPYSETMKFGNLSQNDGWQ
;
A
#
# COMPACT_ATOMS: atom_id res chain seq x y z
N LYS A 1 -3.06 4.79 -11.60
CA LYS A 1 -2.83 4.00 -12.83
C LYS A 1 -4.19 3.55 -13.37
N ARG A 2 -4.76 4.27 -14.34
CA ARG A 2 -6.03 3.86 -14.99
C ARG A 2 -5.67 2.65 -15.86
N LEU A 3 -6.43 1.55 -15.80
CA LEU A 3 -6.12 0.25 -16.44
C LEU A 3 -6.03 0.27 -17.98
N ARG A 4 -5.96 1.46 -18.57
CA ARG A 4 -6.05 1.74 -19.98
C ARG A 4 -4.81 2.52 -20.38
N MET A 5 -4.02 1.94 -21.28
CA MET A 5 -2.74 2.46 -21.75
C MET A 5 -2.92 3.48 -22.89
N ASP A 6 -4.13 3.60 -23.44
CA ASP A 6 -4.59 4.55 -24.46
C ASP A 6 -5.10 5.88 -23.86
N VAL A 7 -4.86 6.11 -22.56
CA VAL A 7 -5.25 7.37 -21.92
C VAL A 7 -4.42 8.52 -22.48
N ASN A 8 -5.10 9.49 -23.07
CA ASN A 8 -4.49 10.74 -23.48
C ASN A 8 -4.16 11.60 -22.24
N CYS A 9 -2.88 11.88 -22.02
CA CYS A 9 -2.41 12.73 -20.94
C CYS A 9 -2.50 14.23 -21.26
N ASN A 10 -2.96 14.62 -22.45
CA ASN A 10 -3.13 16.02 -22.84
C ASN A 10 -4.35 16.63 -22.13
N PRO A 11 -4.17 17.64 -21.25
CA PRO A 11 -5.29 18.27 -20.53
C PRO A 11 -6.24 19.07 -21.44
N ALA A 12 -5.83 19.40 -22.66
CA ALA A 12 -6.63 20.13 -23.64
C ALA A 12 -7.51 19.21 -24.53
N SER A 13 -7.41 17.88 -24.37
CA SER A 13 -8.16 16.92 -25.18
C SER A 13 -8.91 15.94 -24.28
N THR A 14 -10.24 16.01 -24.30
CA THR A 14 -11.09 15.10 -23.55
C THR A 14 -11.28 13.79 -24.31
N SER A 15 -11.06 12.67 -23.61
CA SER A 15 -11.32 11.32 -24.10
C SER A 15 -12.59 10.79 -23.44
N GLY A 16 -13.64 10.50 -24.21
CA GLY A 16 -14.94 9.98 -23.73
C GLY A 16 -14.91 8.49 -23.32
N GLN A 17 -13.72 7.98 -23.07
CA GLN A 17 -13.45 6.57 -22.84
C GLN A 17 -13.83 6.17 -21.41
N ARG A 18 -14.58 5.05 -21.26
CA ARG A 18 -14.96 4.54 -19.94
C ARG A 18 -13.73 4.15 -19.13
N HIS A 19 -13.71 4.54 -17.86
CA HIS A 19 -12.73 4.10 -16.88
C HIS A 19 -13.34 3.06 -15.95
N TYR A 20 -12.55 2.04 -15.63
CA TYR A 20 -12.88 1.08 -14.59
C TYR A 20 -12.07 1.41 -13.35
N THR A 21 -12.74 1.38 -12.20
CA THR A 21 -12.09 1.51 -10.89
C THR A 21 -11.72 0.11 -10.40
N PRO A 22 -10.44 -0.31 -10.45
CA PRO A 22 -10.05 -1.59 -9.89
C PRO A 22 -10.33 -1.60 -8.38
N ARG A 23 -10.94 -2.67 -7.90
CA ARG A 23 -11.06 -2.97 -6.46
C ARG A 23 -9.97 -3.92 -5.99
N LEU A 24 -9.61 -4.87 -6.86
CA LEU A 24 -8.54 -5.84 -6.66
C LEU A 24 -7.83 -6.05 -7.99
N ARG A 25 -6.52 -6.28 -7.96
CA ARG A 25 -5.73 -6.57 -9.16
C ARG A 25 -4.60 -7.55 -8.88
N PHE A 26 -4.16 -8.24 -9.92
CA PHE A 26 -3.20 -9.34 -9.78
C PHE A 26 -1.87 -8.93 -9.12
N THR A 27 -1.37 -7.73 -9.41
CA THR A 27 -0.17 -7.19 -8.75
C THR A 27 -0.33 -7.02 -7.24
N GLU A 28 -1.54 -6.69 -6.77
CA GLU A 28 -1.81 -6.56 -5.33
C GLU A 28 -1.66 -7.91 -4.63
N PHE A 29 -2.16 -9.00 -5.22
CA PHE A 29 -1.97 -10.35 -4.70
C PHE A 29 -0.49 -10.71 -4.59
N PHE A 30 0.31 -10.38 -5.60
CA PHE A 30 1.75 -10.59 -5.55
C PHE A 30 2.43 -9.76 -4.46
N LEU A 31 2.03 -8.51 -4.26
CA LEU A 31 2.57 -7.68 -3.18
C LEU A 31 2.15 -8.21 -1.80
N ASN A 32 0.91 -8.68 -1.64
CA ASN A 32 0.43 -9.33 -0.41
C ASN A 32 1.25 -10.60 -0.13
N TYR A 33 1.49 -11.42 -1.16
CA TYR A 33 2.34 -12.61 -1.05
C TYR A 33 3.78 -12.25 -0.68
N ALA A 34 4.39 -11.29 -1.37
CA ALA A 34 5.77 -10.89 -1.10
C ALA A 34 5.95 -10.40 0.34
N GLU A 35 4.99 -9.62 0.85
CA GLU A 35 4.99 -9.17 2.23
C GLU A 35 4.89 -10.36 3.20
N ALA A 36 3.91 -11.25 3.02
CA ALA A 36 3.73 -12.42 3.87
C ALA A 36 4.94 -13.37 3.82
N ALA A 37 5.49 -13.63 2.64
CA ALA A 37 6.66 -14.48 2.45
C ALA A 37 7.91 -13.89 3.11
N ASN A 38 8.12 -12.58 3.01
CA ASN A 38 9.21 -11.92 3.72
C ASN A 38 9.05 -12.05 5.24
N GLU A 39 7.84 -11.90 5.77
CA GLU A 39 7.57 -12.07 7.20
C GLU A 39 7.74 -13.51 7.68
N ALA A 40 7.32 -14.49 6.89
CA ALA A 40 7.37 -15.90 7.29
C ALA A 40 8.76 -16.52 7.12
N TRP A 41 9.43 -16.25 5.99
CA TRP A 41 10.64 -16.96 5.57
C TRP A 41 11.83 -16.06 5.21
N GLY A 42 11.65 -14.74 5.34
CA GLY A 42 12.67 -13.77 4.94
C GLY A 42 12.71 -13.53 3.42
N PRO A 43 13.64 -12.67 2.95
CA PRO A 43 13.60 -12.16 1.58
C PRO A 43 13.72 -13.24 0.50
N LYS A 44 14.61 -14.21 0.71
CA LYS A 44 14.93 -15.29 -0.25
C LYS A 44 14.35 -16.65 0.16
N GLY A 45 13.69 -16.73 1.32
CA GLY A 45 13.04 -17.96 1.77
C GLY A 45 11.77 -18.23 0.99
N MET A 46 11.57 -19.47 0.57
CA MET A 46 10.40 -19.87 -0.24
C MET A 46 9.36 -20.63 0.58
N GLY A 47 9.74 -21.22 1.72
CA GLY A 47 8.80 -21.94 2.60
C GLY A 47 8.05 -23.09 1.90
N GLY A 48 8.63 -23.69 0.85
CA GLY A 48 7.98 -24.72 0.04
C GLY A 48 7.11 -24.20 -1.11
N ASN A 49 7.01 -22.89 -1.31
CA ASN A 49 6.30 -22.28 -2.44
C ASN A 49 7.21 -22.08 -3.66
N ALA A 50 6.62 -21.70 -4.80
CA ALA A 50 7.33 -21.56 -6.07
C ALA A 50 8.24 -20.31 -6.16
N TYR A 51 7.99 -19.27 -5.35
CA TYR A 51 8.70 -17.99 -5.44
C TYR A 51 9.02 -17.45 -4.04
N SER A 52 10.15 -16.77 -3.88
CA SER A 52 10.44 -15.98 -2.67
C SER A 52 9.84 -14.57 -2.76
N ALA A 53 9.88 -13.81 -1.65
CA ALA A 53 9.52 -12.39 -1.68
C ALA A 53 10.41 -11.59 -2.66
N TYR A 54 11.71 -11.89 -2.68
CA TYR A 54 12.67 -11.32 -3.61
C TYR A 54 12.27 -11.55 -5.07
N ASP A 55 11.90 -12.77 -5.44
CA ASP A 55 11.55 -13.11 -6.84
C ASP A 55 10.35 -12.31 -7.32
N VAL A 56 9.36 -12.16 -6.44
CA VAL A 56 8.14 -11.41 -6.75
C VAL A 56 8.44 -9.91 -6.89
N ILE A 57 9.19 -9.33 -5.96
CA ILE A 57 9.57 -7.91 -6.05
C ILE A 57 10.45 -7.64 -7.27
N LYS A 58 11.37 -8.55 -7.60
CA LYS A 58 12.18 -8.49 -8.81
C LYS A 58 11.31 -8.43 -10.07
N ALA A 59 10.33 -9.33 -10.19
CA ALA A 59 9.43 -9.36 -11.33
C ALA A 59 8.56 -8.10 -11.44
N ILE A 60 8.09 -7.57 -10.31
CA ILE A 60 7.33 -6.31 -10.26
C ILE A 60 8.17 -5.14 -10.77
N ARG A 61 9.41 -5.02 -10.28
CA ARG A 61 10.34 -3.94 -10.63
C ARG A 61 10.79 -4.03 -12.09
N GLN A 62 11.06 -5.23 -12.60
CA GLN A 62 11.36 -5.46 -14.02
C GLN A 62 10.19 -5.04 -14.92
N ARG A 63 8.96 -5.40 -14.55
CA ARG A 63 7.74 -5.01 -15.27
C ARG A 63 7.49 -3.50 -15.23
N ALA A 64 8.02 -2.81 -14.23
CA ALA A 64 8.03 -1.34 -14.14
C ALA A 64 9.19 -0.68 -14.92
N GLY A 65 10.06 -1.45 -15.58
CA GLY A 65 11.18 -0.94 -16.38
C GLY A 65 12.47 -0.69 -15.59
N ILE A 66 12.57 -1.16 -14.34
CA ILE A 66 13.81 -1.08 -13.56
C ILE A 66 14.80 -2.12 -14.08
N ALA A 67 16.05 -1.70 -14.29
CA ALA A 67 17.08 -2.52 -14.90
C ALA A 67 17.34 -3.83 -14.14
N SER A 68 17.73 -4.87 -14.88
CA SER A 68 17.95 -6.23 -14.36
C SER A 68 19.05 -6.31 -13.30
N ASN A 69 19.99 -5.36 -13.29
CA ASN A 69 21.11 -5.26 -12.36
C ASN A 69 20.81 -4.34 -11.16
N ASP A 70 19.67 -4.60 -10.53
CA ASP A 70 19.15 -3.77 -9.44
C ASP A 70 19.93 -3.97 -8.13
N LYS A 71 20.98 -3.17 -7.95
CA LYS A 71 21.83 -3.20 -6.75
C LYS A 71 21.05 -2.92 -5.46
N TYR A 72 20.02 -2.08 -5.53
CA TYR A 72 19.23 -1.72 -4.35
C TYR A 72 18.36 -2.89 -3.89
N LEU A 73 17.78 -3.64 -4.85
CA LEU A 73 17.06 -4.87 -4.53
C LEU A 73 17.98 -5.92 -3.88
N GLU A 74 19.20 -6.11 -4.41
CA GLU A 74 20.17 -7.04 -3.81
C GLU A 74 20.57 -6.65 -2.39
N GLU A 75 20.79 -5.36 -2.14
CA GLU A 75 21.06 -4.85 -0.78
C GLU A 75 19.90 -5.13 0.18
N CYS A 76 18.67 -4.87 -0.26
CA CYS A 76 17.48 -5.13 0.56
C CYS A 76 17.26 -6.62 0.79
N ALA A 77 17.61 -7.48 -0.17
CA ALA A 77 17.44 -8.92 -0.06
C ALA A 77 18.36 -9.57 0.98
N ALA A 78 19.38 -8.86 1.47
CA ALA A 78 20.27 -9.34 2.53
C ALA A 78 19.67 -9.18 3.94
N ASN A 79 18.59 -8.42 4.11
CA ASN A 79 18.02 -8.13 5.42
C ASN A 79 16.47 -8.09 5.36
N LYS A 80 15.82 -8.86 6.23
CA LYS A 80 14.35 -8.97 6.29
C LYS A 80 13.66 -7.61 6.50
N ASP A 81 14.20 -6.75 7.35
CA ASP A 81 13.63 -5.44 7.64
C ASP A 81 13.82 -4.47 6.48
N LYS A 82 14.98 -4.48 5.82
CA LYS A 82 15.20 -3.70 4.59
C LYS A 82 14.25 -4.16 3.46
N MET A 83 14.07 -5.46 3.29
CA MET A 83 13.11 -6.00 2.32
C MET A 83 11.68 -5.61 2.67
N ARG A 84 11.30 -5.60 3.96
CA ARG A 84 9.99 -5.11 4.41
C ARG A 84 9.76 -3.67 3.96
N GLU A 85 10.71 -2.78 4.24
CA GLU A 85 10.59 -1.37 3.85
C GLU A 85 10.55 -1.19 2.32
N LEU A 86 11.34 -1.97 1.57
CA LEU A 86 11.24 -2.00 0.11
C LEU A 86 9.85 -2.43 -0.36
N ILE A 87 9.30 -3.52 0.17
CA ILE A 87 7.95 -4.01 -0.17
C ILE A 87 6.89 -2.93 0.13
N ARG A 88 6.97 -2.28 1.30
CA ARG A 88 6.06 -1.18 1.68
C ARG A 88 6.13 -0.02 0.69
N ASN A 89 7.33 0.33 0.22
CA ASN A 89 7.52 1.35 -0.79
C ASN A 89 6.97 0.94 -2.17
N GLU A 90 7.22 -0.30 -2.61
CA GLU A 90 6.65 -0.83 -3.85
C GLU A 90 5.12 -0.81 -3.83
N ARG A 91 4.51 -1.19 -2.70
CA ARG A 91 3.05 -1.06 -2.51
C ARG A 91 2.58 0.38 -2.68
N ARG A 92 3.27 1.35 -2.08
CA ARG A 92 2.94 2.77 -2.22
C ARG A 92 2.99 3.24 -3.68
N ILE A 93 4.00 2.82 -4.43
CA ILE A 93 4.22 3.24 -5.82
C ILE A 93 3.23 2.55 -6.76
N GLU A 94 3.13 1.22 -6.68
CA GLU A 94 2.30 0.44 -7.60
C GLU A 94 0.81 0.69 -7.38
N LEU A 95 0.35 0.82 -6.13
CA LEU A 95 -1.06 1.01 -5.76
C LEU A 95 -1.40 2.48 -5.49
N CYS A 96 -0.61 3.42 -6.05
CA CYS A 96 -0.84 4.84 -5.86
C CYS A 96 -2.22 5.25 -6.40
N PHE A 97 -2.95 6.05 -5.60
CA PHE A 97 -4.32 6.50 -5.88
C PHE A 97 -5.38 5.38 -5.98
N GLU A 98 -5.09 4.19 -5.45
CA GLU A 98 -6.03 3.06 -5.41
C GLU A 98 -6.58 2.79 -3.99
N SER A 99 -6.46 3.78 -3.08
CA SER A 99 -6.99 3.74 -1.70
C SER A 99 -6.34 2.72 -0.73
N PHE A 100 -5.17 2.18 -1.04
CA PHE A 100 -4.47 1.23 -0.16
C PHE A 100 -3.65 1.88 0.96
N ARG A 101 -3.00 3.01 0.69
CA ARG A 101 -2.01 3.62 1.60
C ARG A 101 -2.56 3.88 3.00
N PHE A 102 -3.80 4.35 3.10
CA PHE A 102 -4.46 4.66 4.37
C PHE A 102 -4.63 3.42 5.26
N TRP A 103 -4.95 2.27 4.65
CA TRP A 103 -5.13 0.99 5.36
C TRP A 103 -3.81 0.29 5.62
N ASP A 104 -2.88 0.37 4.67
CA ASP A 104 -1.51 -0.14 4.81
C ASP A 104 -0.80 0.50 6.01
N LEU A 105 -0.90 1.83 6.18
CA LEU A 105 -0.32 2.50 7.34
C LEU A 105 -0.92 2.03 8.67
N ARG A 106 -2.25 1.85 8.74
CA ARG A 106 -2.93 1.38 9.95
C ARG A 106 -2.52 -0.03 10.36
N ARG A 107 -2.58 -0.98 9.42
CA ARG A 107 -2.23 -2.39 9.73
C ARG A 107 -0.75 -2.55 10.08
N TRP A 108 0.10 -1.64 9.62
CA TRP A 108 1.51 -1.59 9.99
C TRP A 108 1.80 -0.81 11.27
N ASN A 109 0.78 -0.21 11.88
CA ASN A 109 0.93 0.73 13.00
C ASN A 109 1.98 1.83 12.69
N ALA A 110 1.94 2.34 11.46
CA ALA A 110 2.86 3.36 10.97
C ALA A 110 2.25 4.77 11.11
N ASN A 111 3.11 5.79 11.05
CA ASN A 111 2.70 7.18 11.23
C ASN A 111 1.65 7.60 10.18
N LEU A 112 0.48 8.05 10.65
CA LEU A 112 -0.63 8.57 9.84
C LEU A 112 -0.55 10.10 9.63
N ASN A 113 0.31 10.78 10.37
CA ASN A 113 0.42 12.25 10.44
C ASN A 113 1.53 12.83 9.55
N GLU A 114 1.94 12.10 8.51
CA GLU A 114 2.83 12.65 7.50
C GLU A 114 2.10 13.76 6.72
N THR A 115 2.54 15.01 6.89
CA THR A 115 2.01 16.20 6.20
C THR A 115 2.10 16.02 4.69
N ALA A 116 1.00 16.29 3.98
CA ALA A 116 1.03 16.34 2.53
C ALA A 116 1.71 17.64 2.09
N ARG A 117 2.78 17.54 1.30
CA ARG A 117 3.55 18.68 0.80
C ARG A 117 3.30 18.89 -0.69
N GLY A 118 3.18 20.15 -1.08
CA GLY A 118 3.07 20.60 -2.45
C GLY A 118 4.41 21.06 -3.01
N ILE A 119 4.39 21.71 -4.18
CA ILE A 119 5.56 22.38 -4.74
C ILE A 119 5.95 23.58 -3.86
N GLU A 120 4.95 24.32 -3.38
CA GLU A 120 5.12 25.44 -2.46
C GLU A 120 4.40 25.13 -1.13
N GLY A 121 5.16 24.64 -0.15
CA GLY A 121 4.69 24.49 1.23
C GLY A 121 3.82 23.27 1.53
N ASP A 122 3.23 23.29 2.72
CA ASP A 122 2.35 22.24 3.23
C ASP A 122 0.93 22.43 2.67
N VAL A 123 0.36 21.34 2.13
CA VAL A 123 -0.98 21.33 1.51
C VAL A 123 -2.03 20.85 2.51
N GLU A 124 -1.70 19.86 3.33
CA GLU A 124 -2.63 19.27 4.29
C GLU A 124 -1.87 18.77 5.51
N ILE A 125 -2.21 19.33 6.67
CA ILE A 125 -1.74 18.84 7.96
C ILE A 125 -2.68 17.73 8.40
N ARG A 126 -2.12 16.57 8.75
CA ARG A 126 -2.87 15.41 9.24
C ARG A 126 -2.74 15.30 10.75
N ASP A 127 -3.87 15.16 11.43
CA ASP A 127 -3.97 15.07 12.90
C ASP A 127 -4.78 13.86 13.35
N TYR A 128 -4.30 12.67 13.03
CA TYR A 128 -4.78 11.39 13.56
C TYR A 128 -4.21 11.18 14.97
N LYS A 129 -5.09 10.94 15.93
CA LYS A 129 -4.71 10.50 17.28
C LYS A 129 -4.50 8.99 17.29
N ASP A 130 -3.76 8.48 18.28
CA ASP A 130 -3.42 7.05 18.37
C ASP A 130 -4.64 6.12 18.33
N TYR A 131 -5.74 6.55 18.96
CA TYR A 131 -7.01 5.82 18.99
C TYR A 131 -7.77 5.81 17.65
N MET A 132 -7.44 6.71 16.72
CA MET A 132 -8.06 6.80 15.38
C MET A 132 -7.54 5.74 14.39
N THR A 133 -6.74 4.78 14.89
CA THR A 133 -6.37 3.57 14.16
C THR A 133 -7.62 2.79 13.74
N TYR A 134 -8.57 2.64 14.66
CA TYR A 134 -9.91 2.09 14.39
C TYR A 134 -10.92 3.23 14.29
N GLY A 135 -11.84 3.16 13.32
CA GLY A 135 -12.90 4.17 13.19
C GLY A 135 -13.94 4.06 14.31
N PRO A 136 -14.70 5.12 14.60
CA PRO A 136 -15.74 5.05 15.63
C PRO A 136 -16.87 4.14 15.21
N ILE A 137 -17.44 3.42 16.17
CA ILE A 137 -18.73 2.75 16.00
C ILE A 137 -19.81 3.85 15.99
N PRO A 138 -20.76 3.84 15.03
CA PRO A 138 -21.83 4.82 15.01
C PRO A 138 -22.60 4.81 16.34
N TYR A 139 -22.76 6.00 16.95
CA TYR A 139 -23.38 6.13 18.28
C TYR A 139 -24.78 5.50 18.35
N SER A 140 -25.56 5.65 17.28
CA SER A 140 -26.88 5.02 17.17
C SER A 140 -26.85 3.49 17.30
N GLU A 141 -25.77 2.83 16.89
CA GLU A 141 -25.65 1.37 17.00
C GLU A 141 -25.28 0.97 18.43
N THR A 142 -24.42 1.74 19.11
CA THR A 142 -24.10 1.51 20.53
C THR A 142 -25.31 1.69 21.43
N MET A 143 -26.24 2.57 21.07
CA MET A 143 -27.50 2.74 21.80
C MET A 143 -28.50 1.59 21.57
N LYS A 144 -28.53 1.03 20.37
CA LYS A 144 -29.46 -0.05 20.02
C LYS A 144 -29.06 -1.39 20.66
N PHE A 145 -27.75 -1.62 20.82
CA PHE A 145 -27.24 -2.89 21.30
C PHE A 145 -26.32 -2.69 22.50
N GLY A 146 -26.83 -2.97 23.70
CA GLY A 146 -26.10 -2.75 24.96
C GLY A 146 -24.83 -3.60 25.15
N ASN A 147 -24.62 -4.62 24.30
CA ASN A 147 -23.38 -5.40 24.29
C ASN A 147 -22.30 -4.82 23.34
N LEU A 148 -22.61 -3.74 22.59
CA LEU A 148 -21.66 -3.06 21.72
C LEU A 148 -20.99 -1.91 22.46
N SER A 149 -19.77 -2.14 22.93
CA SER A 149 -18.91 -1.09 23.47
C SER A 149 -18.25 -0.31 22.34
N GLN A 150 -18.13 1.00 22.51
CA GLN A 150 -17.37 1.86 21.59
C GLN A 150 -15.89 1.45 21.53
N ASN A 151 -15.23 1.74 20.41
CA ASN A 151 -13.78 1.57 20.28
C ASN A 151 -13.02 2.52 21.21
N ASP A 152 -11.95 2.02 21.83
CA ASP A 152 -11.15 2.77 22.81
C ASP A 152 -10.75 4.16 22.29
N GLY A 153 -10.88 5.17 23.14
CA GLY A 153 -10.53 6.57 22.85
C GLY A 153 -11.60 7.39 22.11
N TRP A 154 -12.59 6.74 21.49
CA TRP A 154 -13.76 7.45 20.94
C TRP A 154 -14.79 7.72 22.04
N GLN A 155 -15.28 8.96 22.11
CA GLN A 155 -16.27 9.43 23.09
C GLN A 155 -17.54 9.89 22.39
#